data_AF-F7KA94-F1
#
_entry.id   AF-F7KA94-F1
#
_cell.length_a   1.000
_cell.length_b   1.000
_cell.length_c   1.000
_cell.angle_alpha   90.00
_cell.angle_beta   90.00
_cell.angle_gamma   90.00
#
_symmetry.space_group_name_H-M   'P 1'
#
loop_
_entity.id
_entity.type
_entity.pdbx_description
1 polymer ?
#
loop_
_entity_poly.entity_id
_entity_poly.type
_entity_poly.pdbx_seq_one_letter_code
_entity_poly.pdbx_strand_id
1 'polypeptide(L)'
;MTGFTYWIGLFFPADAAVPEGYASIDLPESNIGVGWVCGKEENGEIYGDAHGEVCKKLDEDGFNSFRNDITGENTYCFFERYHSLRFTQKDANGNVTLDYGNYIL
;
A
#
# COMPACT_ATOMS: atom_id res chain seq x y z
N MET A 1 -20.89 7.58 2.51
CA MET A 1 -20.80 6.13 2.77
C MET A 1 -19.52 5.89 3.55
N THR A 2 -19.60 5.31 4.75
CA THR A 2 -18.45 4.85 5.52
C THR A 2 -18.31 3.35 5.29
N GLY A 3 -17.31 2.95 4.52
CA GLY A 3 -17.06 1.54 4.22
C GLY A 3 -15.60 1.35 3.83
N PHE A 4 -15.05 0.20 4.19
CA PHE A 4 -13.70 -0.22 3.79
C PHE A 4 -13.83 -1.36 2.78
N THR A 5 -13.08 -1.28 1.69
CA THR A 5 -13.00 -2.35 0.69
C THR A 5 -11.54 -2.73 0.52
N TYR A 6 -11.25 -4.03 0.58
CA TYR A 6 -9.90 -4.56 0.40
C TYR A 6 -9.80 -5.30 -0.93
N TRP A 7 -8.81 -4.95 -1.74
CA TRP A 7 -8.53 -5.58 -3.03
C TRP A 7 -7.21 -6.35 -2.94
N ILE A 8 -7.22 -7.60 -3.39
CA ILE A 8 -6.00 -8.39 -3.59
C ILE A 8 -5.82 -8.57 -5.09
N GLY A 9 -4.69 -8.11 -5.62
CA GLY A 9 -4.44 -8.11 -7.04
C GLY A 9 -3.01 -7.70 -7.38
N LEU A 10 -2.82 -7.31 -8.64
CA LEU A 10 -1.54 -6.88 -9.20
C LEU A 10 -1.74 -5.54 -9.91
N PHE A 11 -0.70 -4.71 -9.94
CA PHE A 11 -0.70 -3.53 -10.80
C PHE A 11 -0.41 -3.96 -12.24
N PHE A 12 -1.20 -3.46 -13.18
CA PHE A 12 -1.04 -3.67 -14.61
C PHE A 12 -0.84 -2.33 -15.33
N PRO A 13 -0.24 -2.34 -16.53
CA PRO A 13 -0.28 -1.18 -17.42
C PRO A 13 -1.72 -0.69 -17.66
N ALA A 14 -1.90 0.62 -17.86
CA ALA A 14 -3.22 1.24 -17.98
C ALA A 14 -4.06 0.73 -19.17
N ASP A 15 -3.41 0.17 -20.19
CA ASP A 15 -4.03 -0.40 -21.40
C ASP A 15 -4.22 -1.92 -21.32
N ALA A 16 -3.89 -2.56 -20.20
CA ALA A 16 -4.06 -3.98 -20.03
C ALA A 16 -5.55 -4.36 -19.99
N ALA A 17 -5.92 -5.39 -20.75
CA ALA A 17 -7.26 -5.95 -20.67
C ALA A 17 -7.49 -6.63 -19.31
N VAL A 18 -8.67 -6.43 -18.72
CA VAL A 18 -9.06 -7.11 -17.49
C VAL A 18 -9.31 -8.59 -17.81
N PRO A 19 -8.63 -9.54 -17.11
CA PRO A 19 -8.88 -10.96 -17.32
C PRO A 19 -10.33 -11.35 -17.01
N GLU A 20 -10.86 -12.32 -17.75
CA GLU A 20 -12.22 -12.82 -17.53
C GLU A 20 -12.40 -13.31 -16.09
N GLY A 21 -13.51 -12.91 -15.45
CA GLY A 21 -13.83 -13.27 -14.06
C GLY A 21 -13.17 -12.38 -12.99
N TYR A 22 -12.34 -11.41 -13.39
CA TYR A 22 -11.77 -10.42 -12.48
C TYR A 22 -12.43 -9.06 -12.65
N ALA A 23 -12.36 -8.26 -11.58
CA ALA A 23 -12.69 -6.84 -11.62
C ALA A 23 -11.41 -6.01 -11.55
N SER A 24 -11.49 -4.76 -11.98
CA SER A 24 -10.38 -3.80 -11.92
C SER A 24 -10.82 -2.52 -11.23
N ILE A 25 -9.81 -1.75 -10.81
CA ILE A 25 -9.95 -0.38 -10.37
C ILE A 25 -8.82 0.41 -11.01
N ASP A 26 -9.17 1.51 -11.67
CA ASP A 26 -8.19 2.38 -12.30
C ASP A 26 -7.57 3.28 -11.22
N LEU A 27 -6.24 3.32 -11.20
CA LEU A 27 -5.46 4.12 -10.27
C LEU A 27 -4.75 5.20 -11.09
N PRO A 28 -5.02 6.49 -10.86
CA PRO A 28 -4.38 7.56 -11.61
C PRO A 28 -2.89 7.62 -11.30
N GLU A 29 -2.09 8.06 -12.29
CA GLU A 29 -0.70 8.44 -12.04
C GLU A 29 -0.63 9.42 -10.86
N SER A 30 0.23 9.10 -9.89
CA SER A 30 0.27 9.79 -8.60
C SER A 30 1.65 9.70 -7.98
N ASN A 31 1.98 10.68 -7.15
CA ASN A 31 3.08 10.58 -6.22
C ASN A 31 2.70 9.60 -5.09
N ILE A 32 3.67 8.80 -4.62
CA ILE A 32 3.44 7.81 -3.57
C ILE A 32 4.52 7.96 -2.50
N GLY A 33 4.10 8.19 -1.27
CA GLY A 33 4.94 8.03 -0.08
C GLY A 33 4.97 6.55 0.32
N VAL A 34 6.16 5.97 0.43
CA VAL A 34 6.32 4.55 0.78
C VAL A 34 7.04 4.42 2.12
N GLY A 35 6.34 3.86 3.11
CA GLY A 35 6.95 3.43 4.37
C GLY A 35 7.37 1.97 4.30
N TRP A 36 8.52 1.67 4.89
CA TRP A 36 9.05 0.30 5.01
C TRP A 36 8.91 -0.17 6.44
N VAL A 37 8.11 -1.22 6.63
CA VAL A 37 7.88 -1.82 7.94
C VAL A 37 8.61 -3.15 8.00
N CYS A 38 9.69 -3.20 8.77
CA CYS A 38 10.54 -4.37 8.93
C CYS A 38 10.23 -5.07 10.26
N GLY A 39 10.03 -6.38 10.21
CA GLY A 39 9.75 -7.17 11.40
C GLY A 39 9.49 -8.64 11.09
N LYS A 40 9.03 -9.35 12.11
CA LYS A 40 8.63 -10.75 12.02
C LYS A 40 7.22 -10.87 11.44
N GLU A 41 7.12 -11.55 10.32
CA GLU A 41 5.82 -11.89 9.74
C GLU A 41 5.03 -12.80 10.68
N GLU A 42 5.70 -13.76 11.33
CA GLU A 42 5.04 -14.85 12.06
C GLU A 42 4.31 -14.41 13.34
N ASN A 43 4.70 -13.27 13.91
CA ASN A 43 4.07 -12.70 15.09
C ASN A 43 3.25 -11.43 14.80
N GLY A 44 3.17 -11.03 13.52
CA GLY A 44 2.37 -9.92 13.04
C GLY A 44 2.94 -8.52 13.30
N GLU A 45 4.24 -8.37 13.59
CA GLU A 45 4.91 -7.07 13.79
C GLU A 45 4.75 -6.10 12.61
N ILE A 46 4.56 -6.62 11.41
CA ILE A 46 4.43 -5.83 10.18
C ILE A 46 2.97 -5.55 9.78
N TYR A 47 2.00 -5.98 10.59
CA TYR A 47 0.56 -5.87 10.32
C TYR A 47 -0.17 -5.04 11.40
N GLY A 48 -1.48 -4.88 11.27
CA GLY A 48 -2.29 -4.13 12.24
C GLY A 48 -2.19 -2.62 12.02
N ASP A 49 -1.72 -1.88 13.03
CA ASP A 49 -1.59 -0.41 12.95
C ASP A 49 -0.33 0.07 12.20
N ALA A 50 0.38 -0.85 11.52
CA ALA A 50 1.57 -0.54 10.73
C ALA A 50 1.31 0.57 9.69
N HIS A 51 0.12 0.59 9.07
CA HIS A 51 -0.28 1.65 8.15
C HIS A 51 -0.38 3.03 8.84
N GLY A 52 -0.94 3.07 10.06
CA GLY A 52 -1.05 4.29 10.87
C GLY A 52 0.33 4.84 11.26
N GLU A 53 1.25 3.98 11.67
CA GLU A 53 2.64 4.36 11.96
C GLU A 53 3.37 4.89 10.72
N VAL A 54 3.14 4.28 9.56
CA VAL A 54 3.68 4.79 8.29
C VAL A 54 3.11 6.18 7.96
N CYS A 55 1.80 6.40 8.16
CA CYS A 55 1.20 7.72 7.95
C CYS A 55 1.82 8.79 8.86
N LYS A 56 2.05 8.47 10.14
CA LYS A 56 2.74 9.36 11.09
C LYS A 56 4.15 9.67 10.60
N LYS A 57 4.89 8.65 10.16
CA LYS A 57 6.26 8.84 9.71
C LYS A 57 6.35 9.69 8.43
N LEU A 58 5.43 9.47 7.49
CA LEU A 58 5.31 10.30 6.29
C LEU A 58 4.99 11.76 6.66
N ASP A 59 4.14 12.01 7.66
CA ASP A 59 3.85 13.37 8.13
C ASP A 59 5.07 14.05 8.76
N GLU A 60 5.81 13.36 9.62
CA GLU A 60 7.08 13.86 10.18
C GLU A 60 8.09 14.29 9.12
N ASP A 61 8.11 13.58 7.99
CA ASP A 61 9.03 13.81 6.88
C ASP A 61 8.46 14.80 5.83
N GLY A 62 7.27 15.37 6.07
CA GLY A 62 6.66 16.41 5.23
C GLY A 62 5.77 15.91 4.09
N PHE A 63 5.42 14.62 4.08
CA PHE A 63 4.57 13.96 3.08
C PHE A 63 3.12 13.77 3.57
N ASN A 64 2.55 14.77 4.24
CA ASN A 64 1.23 14.66 4.89
C ASN A 64 0.02 15.01 4.01
N SER A 65 0.27 15.36 2.75
CA SER A 65 -0.79 15.69 1.79
C SER A 65 -1.36 14.44 1.14
N PHE A 66 -2.02 13.59 1.92
CA PHE A 66 -2.62 12.34 1.44
C PHE A 66 -3.82 12.59 0.52
N ARG A 67 -3.89 11.83 -0.57
CA ARG A 67 -4.99 11.92 -1.54
C ARG A 67 -6.25 11.21 -1.04
N ASN A 68 -7.39 11.87 -1.24
CA ASN A 68 -8.72 11.35 -0.92
C ASN A 68 -9.65 11.35 -2.15
N ASP A 69 -9.08 11.19 -3.35
CA ASP A 69 -9.78 11.26 -4.63
C ASP A 69 -9.39 10.13 -5.60
N ILE A 70 -8.67 9.09 -5.14
CA ILE A 70 -7.97 8.12 -6.00
C ILE A 70 -8.92 7.36 -6.92
N THR A 71 -10.09 6.96 -6.40
CA THR A 71 -11.06 6.16 -7.15
C THR A 71 -12.43 6.86 -7.19
N GLY A 72 -12.44 8.18 -7.01
CA GLY A 72 -13.64 9.02 -6.87
C GLY A 72 -13.55 9.97 -5.68
N GLU A 73 -14.47 10.94 -5.60
CA GLU A 73 -14.49 11.95 -4.54
C GLU A 73 -14.57 11.33 -3.13
N ASN A 74 -13.78 11.86 -2.21
CA ASN A 74 -13.69 11.42 -0.81
C ASN A 74 -13.29 9.95 -0.63
N THR A 75 -12.52 9.38 -1.58
CA THR A 75 -11.96 8.03 -1.48
C THR A 75 -10.47 8.06 -1.19
N TYR A 76 -10.12 7.76 0.06
CA TYR A 76 -8.74 7.48 0.46
C TYR A 76 -8.35 6.05 0.05
N CYS A 77 -7.15 5.91 -0.53
CA CYS A 77 -6.60 4.62 -0.93
C CYS A 77 -5.15 4.50 -0.46
N PHE A 78 -4.76 3.29 -0.10
CA PHE A 78 -3.38 2.91 0.21
C PHE A 78 -3.20 1.44 -0.19
N PHE A 79 -1.96 0.97 -0.24
CA PHE A 79 -1.67 -0.41 -0.61
C PHE A 79 -0.50 -1.00 0.17
N GLU A 80 -0.44 -2.32 0.18
CA GLU A 80 0.65 -3.14 0.71
C GLU A 80 1.30 -3.91 -0.46
N ARG A 81 2.64 -3.95 -0.57
CA ARG A 81 3.33 -4.70 -1.65
C ARG A 81 4.03 -5.95 -1.15
N TYR A 82 3.40 -7.09 -1.37
CA TYR A 82 3.90 -8.41 -0.97
C TYR A 82 4.88 -9.06 -1.97
N HIS A 83 4.89 -8.63 -3.23
CA HIS A 83 5.77 -9.21 -4.28
C HIS A 83 7.26 -8.79 -4.18
N SER A 84 7.61 -7.84 -3.29
CA SER A 84 8.95 -7.23 -3.27
C SER A 84 9.96 -8.21 -2.70
N LEU A 85 11.21 -8.19 -3.16
CA LEU A 85 12.28 -9.01 -2.56
C LEU A 85 12.45 -8.73 -1.06
N ARG A 86 12.18 -7.48 -0.65
CA ARG A 86 12.12 -7.06 0.76
C ARG A 86 11.14 -7.89 1.59
N PHE A 87 10.01 -8.30 1.00
CA PHE A 87 9.01 -9.12 1.66
C PHE A 87 9.30 -10.61 1.48
N THR A 88 9.62 -11.05 0.26
CA THR A 88 9.73 -12.48 -0.06
C THR A 88 11.02 -13.13 0.42
N GLN A 89 12.03 -12.33 0.83
CA GLN A 89 13.31 -12.84 1.34
C GLN A 89 13.56 -12.32 2.74
N LYS A 90 13.74 -13.26 3.67
CA LYS A 90 14.11 -12.94 5.05
C LYS A 90 15.54 -12.43 5.13
N ASP A 91 15.75 -11.41 5.97
CA ASP A 91 17.09 -10.93 6.32
C ASP A 91 17.83 -11.92 7.24
N ALA A 92 19.06 -11.59 7.62
CA ALA A 92 19.89 -12.43 8.49
C ALA A 92 19.29 -12.68 9.89
N ASN A 93 18.38 -11.80 10.33
CA ASN A 93 17.66 -11.94 11.59
C ASN A 93 16.33 -12.67 11.41
N GLY A 94 15.97 -13.05 10.17
CA GLY A 94 14.72 -13.69 9.83
C GLY A 94 13.54 -12.71 9.72
N ASN A 95 13.79 -11.41 9.52
CA ASN A 95 12.75 -10.40 9.32
C ASN A 95 12.43 -10.26 7.84
N VAL A 96 11.23 -9.77 7.54
CA VAL A 96 10.84 -9.30 6.20
C VAL A 96 10.48 -7.83 6.29
N THR A 97 10.43 -7.15 5.15
CA THR A 97 9.99 -5.76 5.05
C THR A 97 8.79 -5.67 4.12
N LEU A 98 7.67 -5.18 4.65
CA LEU A 98 6.46 -4.87 3.89
C LEU A 98 6.46 -3.38 3.51
N ASP A 99 6.18 -3.09 2.24
CA ASP A 99 6.05 -1.72 1.76
C ASP A 99 4.58 -1.28 1.89
N TYR A 100 4.35 -0.21 2.65
CA TYR A 100 3.06 0.48 2.74
C TYR A 100 3.10 1.75 1.89
N GLY A 101 2.33 1.77 0.79
CA GLY A 101 2.25 2.90 -0.12
C GLY A 101 1.02 3.75 0.13
N ASN A 102 1.22 5.05 0.27
CA ASN A 102 0.17 6.06 0.41
C ASN A 102 0.22 7.03 -0.77
N TYR A 103 -0.90 7.25 -1.43
CA TYR A 103 -0.97 8.25 -2.48
C TYR A 103 -0.96 9.66 -1.86
N ILE A 104 -0.11 10.53 -2.41
CA ILE A 104 0.11 11.90 -1.92
C ILE A 104 0.01 12.91 -3.08
N LEU A 105 -0.24 14.18 -2.75
CA LEU A 105 -0.22 15.32 -3.67
C LEU A 105 1.21 15.69 -4.04
#